data_AF-E9DZR2-F1
#
_entry.id   AF-E9DZR2-F1
#
_cell.length_a   1.000
_cell.length_b   1.000
_cell.length_c   1.000
_cell.angle_alpha   90.00
_cell.angle_beta   90.00
_cell.angle_gamma   90.00
#
_symmetry.space_group_name_H-M   'P 1'
#
loop_
_entity.id
_entity.type
_entity.pdbx_description
1 polymer ?
#
loop_
_entity_poly.entity_id
_entity_poly.type
_entity_poly.pdbx_seq_one_letter_code
_entity_poly.pdbx_strand_id
1 'polypeptide(L)'
;MPATSRTKTALAEETQTTPIGQAPNRVDIWSRSQKPRSNAMTGPRFEQTDFDLQPQPLSAMEMIHKEPVRWTHDRIVACDGGGGPAGHPRIFINTDKPEIATCNYCGVPYANEHHRKHLESLPKTSYPLS
;
A
#
# COMPACT_ATOMS: atom_id res chain seq x y z
N MET A 1 -10.68 65.75 -10.79
CA MET A 1 -10.05 64.80 -9.83
C MET A 1 -9.72 63.53 -10.59
N PRO A 2 -8.44 63.21 -10.84
CA PRO A 2 -8.08 61.98 -11.54
C PRO A 2 -8.19 60.81 -10.54
N ALA A 3 -9.00 59.80 -10.87
CA ALA A 3 -9.12 58.59 -10.07
C ALA A 3 -7.88 57.71 -10.32
N THR A 4 -7.05 57.57 -9.29
CA THR A 4 -5.84 56.74 -9.34
C THR A 4 -6.24 55.26 -9.25
N SER A 5 -5.92 54.50 -10.29
CA SER A 5 -6.07 53.04 -10.36
C SER A 5 -5.36 52.36 -9.18
N ARG A 6 -6.09 51.52 -8.43
CA ARG A 6 -5.46 50.54 -7.54
C ARG A 6 -5.30 49.23 -8.29
N THR A 7 -4.08 48.97 -8.73
CA THR A 7 -3.65 47.63 -9.14
C THR A 7 -3.71 46.72 -7.92
N LYS A 8 -4.68 45.81 -7.87
CA LYS A 8 -4.69 44.71 -6.91
C LYS A 8 -3.76 43.63 -7.45
N THR A 9 -2.52 43.62 -6.97
CA THR A 9 -1.64 42.45 -7.12
C THR A 9 -2.18 41.38 -6.17
N ALA A 10 -3.01 40.47 -6.69
CA ALA A 10 -3.32 39.24 -5.97
C ALA A 10 -2.08 38.36 -6.05
N LEU A 11 -1.36 38.19 -4.93
CA LEU A 11 -0.52 37.01 -4.77
C LEU A 11 -1.48 35.82 -4.73
N ALA A 12 -1.54 35.08 -5.83
CA ALA A 12 -2.04 33.73 -5.82
C ALA A 12 -1.01 32.91 -5.05
N GLU A 13 -1.27 32.69 -3.77
CA GLU A 13 -0.59 31.68 -2.98
C GLU A 13 -0.93 30.34 -3.64
N GLU A 14 0.06 29.75 -4.34
CA GLU A 14 -0.04 28.40 -4.85
C GLU A 14 -0.17 27.46 -3.65
N THR A 15 -1.40 27.24 -3.19
CA THR A 15 -1.75 26.11 -2.34
C THR A 15 -1.34 24.86 -3.09
N GLN A 16 -0.16 24.33 -2.76
CA GLN A 16 0.27 23.01 -3.15
C GLN A 16 -0.72 22.03 -2.51
N THR A 17 -1.83 21.74 -3.20
CA THR A 17 -2.79 20.73 -2.76
C THR A 17 -2.11 19.37 -2.95
N THR A 18 -1.34 18.95 -1.95
CA THR A 18 -0.93 17.56 -1.86
C THR A 18 -2.21 16.72 -1.94
N PRO A 19 -2.32 15.80 -2.91
CA PRO A 19 -3.53 15.02 -3.05
C PRO A 19 -3.74 14.23 -1.77
N ILE A 20 -4.90 14.43 -1.11
CA ILE A 20 -5.24 13.72 0.13
C ILE A 20 -5.36 12.23 -0.20
N GLY A 21 -4.29 11.49 0.06
CA GLY A 21 -4.26 10.06 -0.15
C GLY A 21 -5.07 9.30 0.91
N GLN A 22 -5.50 8.09 0.56
CA GLN A 22 -6.16 7.20 1.51
C GLN A 22 -5.24 6.81 2.69
N ALA A 23 -3.94 6.70 2.43
CA ALA A 23 -2.86 6.53 3.41
C ALA A 23 -1.63 7.35 2.97
N PRO A 24 -0.67 7.65 3.86
CA PRO A 24 0.51 8.45 3.48
C PRO A 24 1.34 7.86 2.33
N ASN A 25 1.33 6.53 2.17
CA ASN A 25 1.99 5.82 1.08
C ASN A 25 1.09 5.53 -0.13
N ARG A 26 -0.25 5.62 0.03
CA ARG A 26 -1.24 5.21 -0.97
C ARG A 26 -2.32 6.26 -1.23
N VAL A 27 -2.49 6.67 -2.48
CA VAL A 27 -3.56 7.61 -2.85
C VAL A 27 -4.92 6.92 -2.94
N ASP A 28 -5.01 5.80 -3.67
CA ASP A 28 -6.26 5.15 -4.01
C ASP A 28 -6.84 4.25 -2.92
N ILE A 29 -8.14 3.99 -3.01
CA ILE A 29 -8.81 2.93 -2.24
C ILE A 29 -8.28 1.53 -2.61
N TRP A 30 -8.52 0.56 -1.73
CA TRP A 30 -8.12 -0.85 -1.91
C TRP A 30 -9.25 -1.85 -1.60
N SER A 31 -10.46 -1.37 -1.30
CA SER A 31 -11.65 -2.20 -1.23
C SER A 31 -12.85 -1.53 -1.90
N ARG A 32 -13.77 -2.34 -2.44
CA ARG A 32 -14.93 -1.84 -3.19
C ARG A 32 -15.88 -0.98 -2.35
N SER A 33 -15.95 -1.26 -1.05
CA SER A 33 -16.82 -0.54 -0.10
C SER A 33 -16.10 0.60 0.63
N GLN A 34 -14.80 0.80 0.40
CA GLN A 34 -14.03 1.86 1.05
C GLN A 34 -14.41 3.22 0.47
N LYS A 35 -14.76 4.16 1.35
CA LYS A 35 -14.97 5.56 0.97
C LYS A 35 -13.61 6.26 0.83
N PRO A 36 -13.37 6.99 -0.29
CA PRO A 36 -12.19 7.85 -0.42
C PRO A 36 -12.11 8.88 0.71
N ARG A 37 -10.89 9.13 1.20
CA ARG A 37 -10.65 10.08 2.31
C ARG A 37 -11.15 11.49 2.00
N SER A 38 -11.03 11.92 0.74
CA SER A 38 -11.57 13.18 0.23
C SER A 38 -13.08 13.35 0.44
N ASN A 39 -13.84 12.26 0.45
CA ASN A 39 -15.28 12.28 0.72
C ASN A 39 -15.60 11.99 2.19
N ALA A 40 -14.83 11.11 2.83
CA ALA A 40 -15.09 10.64 4.20
C ALA A 40 -14.76 11.68 5.29
N MET A 41 -13.81 12.57 5.03
CA MET A 41 -13.36 13.59 5.99
C MET A 41 -13.88 14.99 5.65
N THR A 42 -15.18 15.08 5.34
CA THR A 42 -15.86 16.33 5.02
C THR A 42 -17.00 16.57 6.02
N GLY A 43 -17.40 17.84 6.17
CA GLY A 43 -18.55 18.25 6.98
C GLY A 43 -18.20 18.83 8.36
N PRO A 44 -19.23 19.23 9.14
CA PRO A 44 -19.06 20.06 10.33
C PRO A 44 -18.18 19.46 11.42
N ARG A 45 -18.05 18.13 11.46
CA ARG A 45 -17.16 17.44 12.41
C ARG A 45 -15.68 17.79 12.20
N PHE A 46 -15.28 18.05 10.95
CA PHE A 46 -13.86 18.19 10.57
C PHE A 46 -13.41 19.64 10.37
N GLU A 47 -14.32 20.61 10.44
CA GLU A 47 -14.06 22.02 10.09
C GLU A 47 -13.05 22.73 11.01
N GLN A 48 -12.97 22.31 12.28
CA GLN A 48 -11.98 22.79 13.25
C GLN A 48 -11.01 21.67 13.70
N THR A 49 -10.95 20.57 12.94
CA THR A 49 -10.05 19.47 13.25
C THR A 49 -8.70 19.71 12.62
N ASP A 50 -7.65 19.64 13.43
CA ASP A 50 -6.28 19.56 12.91
C ASP A 50 -6.04 18.15 12.33
N PHE A 51 -5.82 18.09 11.02
CA PHE A 51 -5.65 16.86 10.26
C PHE A 51 -4.29 16.17 10.47
N ASP A 52 -3.28 16.94 10.89
CA ASP A 52 -1.92 16.43 11.11
C ASP A 52 -1.84 15.56 12.37
N LEU A 53 -2.75 15.81 13.32
CA LEU A 53 -2.87 15.06 14.57
C LEU A 53 -3.85 13.87 14.47
N GLN A 54 -4.53 13.71 13.34
CA GLN A 54 -5.44 12.57 13.15
C GLN A 54 -4.67 11.30 12.82
N PRO A 55 -5.19 10.10 13.16
CA PRO A 55 -4.57 8.85 12.77
C PRO A 55 -4.38 8.73 11.25
N GLN A 56 -3.12 8.57 10.83
CA GLN A 56 -2.71 8.38 9.43
C GLN A 56 -1.77 7.17 9.28
N PRO A 57 -2.26 5.93 9.54
CA PRO A 57 -1.43 4.75 9.41
C PRO A 57 -1.05 4.49 7.95
N LEU A 58 0.11 3.87 7.74
CA LEU A 58 0.54 3.38 6.44
C LEU A 58 -0.36 2.24 5.95
N SER A 59 -0.56 2.16 4.64
CA SER A 59 -1.23 1.05 3.98
C SER A 59 -0.36 -0.21 4.05
N ALA A 60 -0.88 -1.25 4.70
CA ALA A 60 -0.22 -2.56 4.79
C ALA A 60 -0.05 -3.23 3.42
N MET A 61 -0.97 -2.99 2.48
CA MET A 61 -0.89 -3.53 1.11
C MET A 61 0.43 -3.11 0.43
N GLU A 62 0.79 -1.84 0.53
CA GLU A 62 2.02 -1.34 -0.08
C GLU A 62 3.27 -1.71 0.70
N MET A 63 3.15 -1.95 2.01
CA MET A 63 4.27 -2.47 2.79
C MET A 63 4.58 -3.91 2.39
N ILE A 64 3.58 -4.78 2.26
CA ILE A 64 3.81 -6.19 1.89
C ILE A 64 4.29 -6.34 0.45
N HIS A 65 3.87 -5.45 -0.47
CA HIS A 65 4.38 -5.44 -1.85
C HIS A 65 5.85 -4.99 -1.97
N LYS A 66 6.47 -4.49 -0.91
CA LYS A 66 7.92 -4.23 -0.85
C LYS A 66 8.72 -5.44 -0.38
N GLU A 67 8.06 -6.43 0.25
CA GLU A 67 8.73 -7.64 0.73
C GLU A 67 9.15 -8.50 -0.48
N PRO A 68 10.41 -8.94 -0.54
CA PRO A 68 10.89 -9.80 -1.63
C PRO A 68 10.30 -11.20 -1.56
N VAL A 69 10.17 -11.82 -2.73
CA VAL A 69 9.77 -13.24 -2.85
C VAL A 69 10.80 -14.13 -2.16
N ARG A 70 10.32 -14.97 -1.24
CA ARG A 70 11.15 -15.99 -0.59
C ARG A 70 11.23 -17.22 -1.47
N TRP A 71 12.42 -17.44 -2.01
CA TRP A 71 12.72 -18.60 -2.84
C TRP A 71 12.90 -19.84 -1.99
N THR A 72 12.30 -20.93 -2.44
CA THR A 72 12.31 -22.22 -1.76
C THR A 72 12.61 -23.34 -2.76
N HIS A 73 13.29 -24.38 -2.30
CA HIS A 73 13.54 -25.57 -3.12
C HIS A 73 12.45 -26.63 -2.91
N ASP A 74 11.81 -26.60 -1.74
CA ASP A 74 10.73 -27.51 -1.40
C ASP A 74 9.44 -27.18 -2.14
N ARG A 75 8.65 -28.23 -2.34
CA ARG A 75 7.31 -28.16 -2.93
C ARG A 75 6.26 -27.54 -2.01
N ILE A 76 6.45 -27.70 -0.69
CA ILE A 76 5.52 -27.24 0.33
C ILE A 76 6.31 -26.45 1.36
N VAL A 77 5.88 -25.22 1.62
CA VAL A 77 6.51 -24.32 2.60
C VAL A 77 5.61 -24.20 3.83
N ALA A 78 6.18 -24.35 5.02
CA ALA A 78 5.48 -24.08 6.27
C ALA A 78 5.67 -22.61 6.67
N CYS A 79 4.57 -21.89 6.90
CA CYS A 79 4.60 -20.51 7.39
C CYS A 79 3.78 -20.40 8.68
N ASP A 80 4.39 -19.83 9.71
CA ASP A 80 3.78 -19.57 11.02
C ASP A 80 3.79 -18.08 11.40
N GLY A 81 4.21 -17.21 10.48
CA GLY A 81 4.31 -15.77 10.70
C GLY A 81 5.51 -15.33 11.54
N GLY A 82 6.35 -16.26 12.00
CA GLY A 82 7.47 -15.99 12.89
C GLY A 82 7.04 -15.81 14.35
N GLY A 83 7.99 -16.00 15.28
CA GLY A 83 7.73 -15.83 16.72
C GLY A 83 6.90 -16.95 17.37
N GLY A 84 6.73 -18.09 16.69
CA GLY A 84 6.03 -19.25 17.22
C GLY A 84 4.58 -18.92 17.60
N PRO A 85 4.18 -18.95 18.89
CA PRO A 85 2.82 -18.61 19.31
C PRO A 85 2.39 -17.16 19.05
N ALA A 86 3.34 -16.24 18.86
CA ALA A 86 3.04 -14.83 18.59
C ALA A 86 2.68 -14.54 17.12
N GLY A 87 2.88 -15.52 16.24
CA GLY A 87 2.52 -15.44 14.83
C GLY A 87 1.09 -15.89 14.55
N HIS A 88 0.88 -16.48 13.38
CA HIS A 88 -0.41 -17.07 13.00
C HIS A 88 -0.35 -18.60 13.03
N PRO A 89 -1.50 -19.30 12.98
CA PRO A 89 -1.51 -20.75 12.88
C PRO A 89 -0.64 -21.25 11.72
N ARG A 90 0.17 -22.28 11.97
CA ARG A 90 1.03 -22.85 10.94
C ARG A 90 0.20 -23.32 9.74
N ILE A 91 0.49 -22.78 8.58
CA ILE A 91 -0.09 -23.21 7.30
C ILE A 91 0.98 -23.78 6.39
N PHE A 92 0.54 -24.61 5.44
CA PHE A 92 1.37 -25.21 4.41
C PHE A 92 0.96 -24.64 3.06
N ILE A 93 1.90 -24.02 2.37
CA ILE A 93 1.69 -23.32 1.11
C ILE A 93 2.32 -24.16 -0.01
N ASN A 94 1.56 -24.45 -1.07
CA ASN A 94 2.06 -25.17 -2.22
C ASN A 94 2.78 -24.22 -3.20
N THR A 95 4.02 -24.52 -3.55
CA THR A 95 4.86 -23.76 -4.49
C THR A 95 5.15 -24.51 -5.79
N ASP A 96 4.45 -25.62 -6.07
CA ASP A 96 4.55 -26.41 -7.31
C ASP A 96 4.18 -25.66 -8.58
N LYS A 97 3.33 -24.64 -8.47
CA LYS A 97 2.87 -23.90 -9.63
C LYS A 97 3.92 -22.84 -10.00
N PRO A 98 4.04 -22.47 -11.28
CA PRO A 98 4.92 -21.38 -11.71
C PRO A 98 4.30 -20.01 -11.38
N GLU A 99 3.90 -19.80 -10.14
CA GLU A 99 3.28 -18.58 -9.62
C GLU A 99 3.88 -18.22 -8.26
N ILE A 100 3.72 -16.95 -7.86
CA ILE A 100 4.11 -16.50 -6.52
C ILE A 100 2.94 -16.85 -5.58
N ALA A 101 3.15 -17.86 -4.74
CA ALA A 101 2.19 -18.28 -3.74
C ALA A 101 2.33 -17.40 -2.49
N THR A 102 1.22 -16.88 -1.96
CA THR A 102 1.25 -15.97 -0.80
C THR A 102 0.69 -16.64 0.44
N CYS A 103 1.23 -16.29 1.60
CA CYS A 103 0.64 -16.68 2.88
C CYS A 103 -0.68 -15.92 3.11
N ASN A 104 -1.78 -16.64 3.37
CA ASN A 104 -3.09 -16.04 3.60
C ASN A 104 -3.20 -15.18 4.88
N TYR A 105 -2.23 -15.30 5.80
CA TYR A 105 -2.19 -14.53 7.04
C TYR A 105 -1.26 -13.32 6.93
N CYS A 106 0.04 -13.56 6.79
CA CYS A 106 1.04 -12.48 6.72
C CYS A 106 1.17 -11.81 5.35
N GLY A 107 0.66 -12.43 4.28
CA GLY A 107 0.86 -11.95 2.91
C GLY A 107 2.26 -12.18 2.33
N VAL A 108 3.17 -12.82 3.09
CA VAL A 108 4.54 -13.09 2.62
C VAL A 108 4.50 -13.92 1.32
N PRO A 109 5.22 -13.48 0.27
CA PRO A 109 5.31 -14.21 -0.98
C PRO A 109 6.38 -15.31 -0.95
N TYR A 110 6.04 -16.47 -1.50
CA TYR A 110 6.91 -17.62 -1.72
C TYR A 110 6.88 -18.06 -3.18
N ALA A 111 8.00 -18.55 -3.68
CA ALA A 111 8.07 -19.20 -4.98
C ALA A 111 9.11 -20.33 -4.97
N ASN A 112 8.94 -21.30 -5.86
CA ASN A 112 9.92 -22.36 -6.03
C ASN A 112 11.02 -21.94 -7.02
N GLU A 113 12.29 -22.22 -6.70
CA GLU A 113 13.44 -21.91 -7.54
C GLU A 113 13.39 -22.57 -8.92
N HIS A 114 12.74 -23.74 -9.05
CA HIS A 114 12.54 -24.40 -10.34
C HIS A 114 11.80 -23.51 -11.35
N HIS A 115 10.93 -22.60 -10.88
CA HIS A 115 10.16 -21.70 -11.72
C HIS A 115 10.77 -20.30 -11.85
N ARG A 116 11.97 -20.07 -11.31
CA ARG A 116 12.61 -18.75 -11.28
C ARG A 116 12.74 -18.11 -12.66
N LYS A 117 13.24 -18.87 -13.64
CA LYS A 117 13.38 -18.39 -15.04
C LYS A 117 12.05 -17.97 -15.66
N HIS A 118 10.96 -18.68 -15.34
CA HIS A 118 9.63 -18.34 -15.82
C HIS A 118 9.15 -17.04 -15.17
N LEU A 119 9.28 -16.92 -13.84
CA LEU A 119 8.84 -15.74 -13.11
C LEU A 119 9.64 -14.48 -13.50
N GLU A 120 10.94 -14.61 -13.76
CA GLU A 120 11.79 -13.52 -14.25
C GLU A 120 11.47 -13.12 -15.71
N SER A 121 10.92 -14.05 -16.51
CA SER A 121 10.51 -13.75 -17.89
C SER A 121 9.21 -12.95 -17.99
N LEU A 122 8.42 -12.89 -16.90
CA LEU A 122 7.16 -12.15 -16.89
C LEU A 122 7.43 -10.64 -16.93
N PRO A 123 6.66 -9.86 -17.72
CA PRO A 123 6.88 -8.42 -17.85
C PRO A 123 6.60 -7.66 -16.55
N LYS A 124 5.79 -8.24 -15.65
CA LYS A 124 5.47 -7.66 -14.35
C LYS A 124 5.13 -8.78 -13.36
N THR A 125 5.69 -8.68 -12.17
CA THR A 125 5.36 -9.53 -11.02
C THR A 125 4.62 -8.71 -9.95
N SER A 126 3.82 -9.39 -9.13
CA SER A 126 3.11 -8.74 -8.01
C SER A 126 4.05 -8.38 -6.85
N TYR A 127 5.19 -9.05 -6.73
CA TYR A 127 6.18 -8.85 -5.68
C TYR A 127 7.59 -8.75 -6.30
N PRO A 128 8.52 -8.02 -5.66
CA PRO A 128 9.90 -7.95 -6.11
C PRO A 128 10.59 -9.31 -6.01
N LEU A 129 11.31 -9.71 -7.06
CA LEU A 129 12.02 -11.00 -7.13
C LEU A 129 13.41 -10.95 -6.46
N SER A 130 13.88 -9.75 -6.09
CA SER A 130 15.16 -9.43 -5.44
C SER A 130 15.00 -8.24 -4.51
#